data_AF-A0A7J2HMB7-F1
#
_entry.id   AF-A0A7J2HMB7-F1
#
_cell.length_a   1.000
_cell.length_b   1.000
_cell.length_c   1.000
_cell.angle_alpha   90.00
_cell.angle_beta   90.00
_cell.angle_gamma   90.00
#
_symmetry.space_group_name_H-M   'P 1'
#
loop_
_entity.id
_entity.type
_entity.pdbx_description
1 polymer ?
#
loop_
_entity_poly.entity_id
_entity_poly.type
_entity_poly.pdbx_seq_one_letter_code
_entity_poly.pdbx_strand_id
1 'polypeptide(L)'
;AIKIRKTASTRSRGSPYRARHVREYKRVGYEKWKEVVGYGKRWRVESTLSALKRIFREGVRASSTEQMFREVEMRIMIYNLLLSI
;
A
#
# COMPACT_ATOMS: atom_id res chain seq x y z
N ALA A 1 -1.98 7.57 1.04
CA ALA A 1 -1.87 8.98 0.60
C ALA A 1 -0.62 9.18 -0.26
N ILE A 2 -0.62 10.20 -1.14
CA ILE A 2 0.54 10.59 -1.95
C ILE A 2 1.24 11.77 -1.28
N LYS A 3 2.58 11.85 -1.32
CA LYS A 3 3.33 12.98 -0.74
C LYS A 3 2.84 14.31 -1.33
N ILE A 4 2.59 15.27 -0.46
CA ILE A 4 2.15 16.61 -0.83
C ILE A 4 3.33 17.56 -0.77
N ARG A 5 3.52 18.36 -1.84
CA ARG A 5 4.51 19.45 -1.84
C ARG A 5 3.99 20.62 -1.02
N LYS A 6 4.87 21.37 -0.36
CA LYS A 6 4.51 22.59 0.41
C LYS A 6 3.73 23.60 -0.44
N THR A 7 4.07 23.71 -1.73
CA THR A 7 3.45 24.61 -2.72
C THR A 7 2.21 24.03 -3.40
N ALA A 8 1.72 22.85 -3.00
CA ALA A 8 0.57 22.22 -3.65
C ALA A 8 -0.69 23.09 -3.61
N SER A 9 -1.47 23.06 -4.70
CA SER A 9 -2.73 23.79 -4.79
C SER A 9 -3.83 23.14 -3.94
N THR A 10 -4.64 23.96 -3.27
CA THR A 10 -5.83 23.55 -2.51
C THR A 10 -7.08 23.42 -3.38
N ARG A 11 -6.98 23.74 -4.67
CA ARG A 11 -8.07 23.59 -5.64
C ARG A 11 -8.15 22.13 -6.12
N SER A 12 -9.36 21.65 -6.39
CA SER A 12 -9.62 20.27 -6.83
C SER A 12 -8.89 19.91 -8.12
N ARG A 13 -8.98 20.77 -9.15
CA ARG A 13 -8.41 20.56 -10.50
C ARG A 13 -8.57 19.10 -11.00
N GLY A 14 -9.75 18.50 -10.77
CA GLY A 14 -10.07 17.13 -11.19
C GLY A 14 -9.93 16.05 -10.10
N SER A 15 -9.38 16.35 -8.92
CA SER A 15 -9.33 15.41 -7.80
C SER A 15 -9.76 16.06 -6.47
N PRO A 16 -11.06 15.97 -6.12
CA PRO A 16 -11.57 16.48 -4.84
C PRO A 16 -10.85 15.83 -3.65
N TYR A 17 -10.54 14.53 -3.76
CA TYR A 17 -9.79 13.78 -2.75
C TYR A 17 -8.40 14.38 -2.52
N ARG A 18 -7.64 14.65 -3.59
CA ARG A 18 -6.31 15.27 -3.47
C ARG A 18 -6.41 16.65 -2.83
N ALA A 19 -7.36 17.49 -3.24
CA ALA A 19 -7.53 18.82 -2.67
C ALA A 19 -7.87 18.78 -1.18
N ARG A 20 -8.69 17.82 -0.73
CA ARG A 20 -8.97 17.60 0.70
C ARG A 20 -7.69 17.34 1.48
N HIS A 21 -6.87 16.39 1.01
CA HIS A 21 -5.59 16.07 1.64
C HIS A 21 -4.62 17.26 1.64
N VAL A 22 -4.57 18.07 0.57
CA VAL A 22 -3.73 19.28 0.53
C VAL A 22 -4.19 20.33 1.52
N ARG A 23 -5.50 20.56 1.65
CA ARG A 23 -6.05 21.50 2.65
C ARG A 23 -5.74 21.04 4.06
N GLU A 24 -5.94 19.76 4.34
CA GLU A 24 -5.64 19.17 5.64
C GLU A 24 -4.14 19.28 5.96
N TYR A 25 -3.26 18.88 5.03
CA TYR A 25 -1.81 19.02 5.15
C TYR A 25 -1.38 20.45 5.46
N LYS A 26 -1.95 21.46 4.77
CA LYS A 26 -1.64 22.87 5.03
C LYS A 26 -2.16 23.36 6.38
N ARG A 27 -3.26 22.79 6.87
CA ARG A 27 -3.88 23.14 8.16
C ARG A 27 -3.12 22.56 9.35
N VAL A 28 -2.73 21.29 9.29
CA VAL A 28 -2.16 20.57 10.44
C VAL A 28 -0.65 20.33 10.35
N GLY A 29 -0.02 20.68 9.22
CA GLY A 29 1.39 20.42 8.97
C GLY A 29 1.68 18.96 8.59
N TYR A 30 2.93 18.68 8.20
CA TYR A 30 3.33 17.38 7.65
C TYR A 30 3.23 16.24 8.66
N GLU A 31 3.78 16.40 9.87
CA GLU A 31 3.85 15.29 10.83
C GLU A 31 2.47 14.82 11.28
N LYS A 32 1.57 15.75 11.62
CA LYS A 32 0.20 15.39 12.01
C LYS A 32 -0.58 14.80 10.84
N TRP A 33 -0.44 15.37 9.65
CA TRP A 33 -1.08 14.82 8.44
C TRP A 33 -0.58 13.40 8.15
N LYS A 34 0.74 13.17 8.23
CA LYS A 34 1.38 11.87 7.98
C LYS A 34 0.84 10.80 8.93
N GLU A 35 0.69 11.13 10.21
CA GLU A 35 0.10 10.25 11.23
C GLU A 35 -1.34 9.89 10.87
N VAL A 36 -2.21 10.89 10.68
CA VAL A 36 -3.65 10.72 10.43
C VAL A 36 -3.92 9.90 9.18
N VAL A 37 -3.21 10.17 8.08
CA VAL A 37 -3.43 9.47 6.81
C VAL A 37 -2.63 8.17 6.69
N GLY A 38 -1.82 7.84 7.70
CA GLY A 38 -0.91 6.70 7.67
C GLY A 38 0.14 6.78 6.56
N TYR A 39 0.57 7.98 6.18
CA TYR A 39 1.58 8.15 5.13
C TYR A 39 2.90 7.47 5.56
N GLY A 40 3.47 6.67 4.67
CA GLY A 40 4.64 5.84 4.95
C GLY A 40 4.33 4.37 5.29
N LYS A 41 3.10 4.02 5.68
CA LYS A 41 2.73 2.62 5.97
C LYS A 41 2.71 1.72 4.73
N ARG A 42 2.45 2.28 3.54
CA ARG A 42 2.40 1.54 2.26
C ARG A 42 3.69 0.79 1.94
N TRP A 43 4.84 1.39 2.24
CA TRP A 43 6.15 0.77 1.96
C TRP A 43 6.30 -0.59 2.65
N ARG A 44 5.75 -0.75 3.87
CA ARG A 44 5.79 -2.04 4.59
C ARG A 44 5.04 -3.12 3.82
N VAL A 45 3.83 -2.81 3.34
CA VAL A 45 3.02 -3.75 2.55
C VAL A 45 3.70 -4.11 1.23
N GLU A 46 4.28 -3.12 0.54
CA GLU A 46 5.02 -3.35 -0.71
C GLU A 46 6.25 -4.23 -0.50
N SER A 47 7.00 -4.01 0.59
CA SER A 47 8.13 -4.86 0.96
C SER A 47 7.69 -6.30 1.23
N THR A 48 6.58 -6.50 1.94
CA THR A 48 6.01 -7.83 2.19
C THR A 48 5.63 -8.53 0.89
N LEU A 49 4.89 -7.85 0.00
CA LEU A 49 4.52 -8.42 -1.31
C LEU A 49 5.74 -8.72 -2.18
N SER A 50 6.76 -7.85 -2.12
CA SER A 50 8.03 -8.05 -2.82
C SER A 50 8.78 -9.27 -2.29
N ALA A 51 8.81 -9.48 -0.98
CA ALA A 51 9.40 -10.67 -0.36
C ALA A 51 8.65 -11.95 -0.77
N LEU A 52 7.32 -11.94 -0.73
CA LEU A 52 6.49 -13.07 -1.14
C LEU A 52 6.77 -13.47 -2.59
N LYS A 53 6.85 -12.50 -3.50
CA LYS A 53 7.23 -12.73 -4.91
C LYS A 53 8.65 -13.25 -5.09
N ARG A 54 9.62 -12.82 -4.28
CA ARG A 54 10.99 -13.35 -4.35
C ARG A 54 11.06 -14.82 -3.90
N ILE A 55 10.31 -15.19 -2.88
CA ILE A 55 10.30 -16.56 -2.33
C ILE A 55 9.55 -17.52 -3.26
N PHE A 56 8.36 -17.14 -3.71
CA PHE A 56 7.45 -18.06 -4.43
C PHE A 56 7.36 -17.81 -5.95
N ARG A 57 8.08 -16.81 -6.47
CA ARG A 57 7.96 -16.27 -7.83
C ARG A 57 6.64 -15.53 -8.06
N GLU A 58 6.56 -14.80 -9.17
CA GLU A 58 5.40 -13.95 -9.48
C GLU A 58 4.22 -14.71 -10.07
N GLY A 59 4.47 -15.85 -10.73
CA GLY A 59 3.44 -16.65 -11.37
C GLY A 59 2.89 -17.77 -10.49
N VAL A 60 1.74 -18.29 -10.89
CA VAL A 60 1.09 -19.50 -10.36
C VAL A 60 1.18 -20.62 -11.39
N ARG A 61 1.17 -21.87 -10.95
CA ARG A 61 1.17 -23.04 -11.85
C ARG A 61 -0.22 -23.56 -12.15
N ALA A 62 -1.19 -23.26 -11.28
CA ALA A 62 -2.59 -23.60 -11.50
C ALA A 62 -3.13 -23.03 -12.82
N SER A 63 -3.98 -23.79 -13.51
CA SER A 63 -4.62 -23.39 -14.77
C SER A 63 -6.04 -22.83 -14.58
N SER A 64 -6.77 -23.29 -13.55
CA SER A 64 -8.08 -22.72 -13.21
C SER A 64 -7.93 -21.53 -12.26
N THR A 65 -8.75 -20.50 -12.46
CA THR A 65 -8.74 -19.29 -11.63
C THR A 65 -8.93 -19.58 -10.15
N GLU A 66 -9.81 -20.53 -9.80
CA GLU A 66 -10.03 -20.93 -8.41
C GLU A 66 -8.76 -21.52 -7.78
N GLN A 67 -8.08 -22.40 -8.49
CA GLN A 67 -6.82 -22.99 -8.00
C GLN A 67 -5.69 -21.96 -7.95
N MET A 68 -5.67 -20.97 -8.85
CA MET A 68 -4.72 -19.86 -8.77
C MET A 68 -4.90 -19.07 -7.46
N PHE A 69 -6.14 -18.79 -7.06
CA PHE A 69 -6.40 -18.14 -5.78
C PHE A 69 -5.96 -19.00 -4.60
N ARG A 70 -6.30 -20.30 -4.58
CA ARG A 70 -5.85 -21.23 -3.53
C ARG A 70 -4.33 -21.33 -3.44
N GLU A 71 -3.62 -21.34 -4.58
CA GLU A 71 -2.15 -21.36 -4.62
C GLU A 71 -1.55 -20.10 -3.98
N VAL A 72 -2.13 -18.92 -4.27
CA VAL A 72 -1.69 -17.65 -3.65
C VAL A 72 -2.00 -17.62 -2.15
N GLU A 73 -3.17 -18.09 -1.74
CA GLU A 73 -3.55 -18.19 -0.32
C GLU A 73 -2.58 -19.07 0.46
N MET A 74 -2.25 -20.26 -0.06
CA MET A 74 -1.26 -21.15 0.54
C MET A 74 0.11 -20.49 0.69
N ARG A 75 0.58 -19.75 -0.34
CA ARG A 75 1.85 -19.02 -0.28
C ARG A 75 1.84 -17.96 0.82
N ILE A 76 0.74 -17.23 0.99
CA ILE A 76 0.57 -16.25 2.06
C ILE A 76 0.57 -16.94 3.43
N MET A 77 -0.15 -18.06 3.58
CA MET A 77 -0.16 -18.83 4.83
C MET A 77 1.23 -19.32 5.22
N ILE A 78 1.98 -19.91 4.27
CA ILE A 78 3.35 -20.37 4.49
C ILE A 78 4.27 -19.19 4.84
N TYR A 79 4.14 -18.05 4.14
CA TYR A 79 4.92 -16.86 4.46
C TYR A 79 4.65 -16.34 5.88
N ASN A 80 3.38 -16.30 6.30
CA ASN A 80 3.01 -15.91 7.66
C ASN A 80 3.58 -16.88 8.69
N LEU A 81 3.57 -18.19 8.41
CA LEU A 81 4.19 -19.20 9.27
C LEU A 81 5.70 -18.94 9.42
N LEU A 82 6.41 -18.65 8.33
CA LEU A 82 7.84 -18.33 8.35
C LEU A 82 8.17 -17.07 9.15
N LEU A 83 7.25 -16.09 9.21
CA LEU A 83 7.42 -14.88 10.02
C LEU A 83 7.03 -15.07 11.49
N SER A 84 6.32 -16.15 11.82
CA SER A 84 5.85 -16.43 13.19
C SER A 84 6.82 -17.26 14.03
N ILE A 85 7.91 -17.70 13.41
CA ILE A 85 9.06 -18.37 14.04
C ILE A 85 10.07 -17.30 14.46
#